data_AF-A0A2D8QXJ0-F1
#
_entry.id   AF-A0A2D8QXJ0-F1
#
_cell.length_a   1.000
_cell.length_b   1.000
_cell.length_c   1.000
_cell.angle_alpha   90.00
_cell.angle_beta   90.00
_cell.angle_gamma   90.00
#
_symmetry.space_group_name_H-M   'P 1'
#
loop_
_entity.id
_entity.type
_entity.pdbx_description
1 polymer ?
#
loop_
_entity_poly.entity_id
_entity_poly.type
_entity_poly.pdbx_seq_one_letter_code
_entity_poly.pdbx_strand_id
1 'polypeptide(L)'
;MGASHIKVVSLGLEGGIAKGVIEDLESMGASCTWMDTGESGFDRTIIDWRSELSGAHWLLLEMSSFGKEESLASAVGAAMVFAELEGAKTALVVDEKSMMDSEKAWGSVVERIRQIGFISMSVDGQAKIASMEQVSHSEVGELLRLRGLVSVVAIMDEQSKLMEIHHNLGTETGSTTIENLKSMTASMLAELPSSKYSSEGVRSSAGI
;
A
#
# COMPACT_ATOMS: atom_id res chain seq x y z
N MET A 1 23.52 -8.52 8.73
CA MET A 1 22.73 -7.89 7.64
C MET A 1 22.64 -6.42 7.97
N GLY A 2 23.15 -5.53 7.11
CA GLY A 2 23.09 -4.09 7.37
C GLY A 2 21.64 -3.64 7.27
N ALA A 3 21.15 -2.95 8.29
CA ALA A 3 19.79 -2.41 8.28
C ALA A 3 19.64 -1.51 7.04
N SER A 4 18.76 -1.88 6.12
CA SER A 4 18.27 -0.93 5.14
C SER A 4 17.52 0.14 5.94
N HIS A 5 18.02 1.38 5.91
CA HIS A 5 17.30 2.51 6.50
C HIS A 5 16.09 2.84 5.63
N ILE A 6 15.06 1.99 5.69
CA ILE A 6 13.78 2.23 5.04
C ILE A 6 13.07 3.30 5.85
N LYS A 7 12.64 4.36 5.17
CA LYS A 7 11.83 5.43 5.75
C LYS A 7 10.43 5.36 5.15
N VAL A 8 9.42 5.27 6.01
CA VAL A 8 8.01 5.18 5.60
C VAL A 8 7.21 6.29 6.28
N VAL A 9 6.40 7.00 5.52
CA VAL A 9 5.42 7.95 6.05
C VAL A 9 4.04 7.37 5.79
N SER A 10 3.13 7.48 6.74
CA SER A 10 1.76 7.00 6.59
C SER A 10 0.77 7.93 7.27
N LEU A 11 -0.44 7.96 6.75
CA LEU A 11 -1.60 8.58 7.38
C LEU A 11 -2.77 7.60 7.34
N GLY A 12 -3.55 7.58 8.40
CA GLY A 12 -4.69 6.67 8.53
C GLY A 12 -5.45 6.94 9.83
N LEU A 13 -6.34 6.02 10.21
CA LEU A 13 -6.98 6.06 11.52
C LEU A 13 -6.33 5.07 12.47
N GLU A 14 -6.40 5.34 13.77
CA GLU A 14 -6.05 4.35 14.78
C GLU A 14 -6.84 3.04 14.55
N GLY A 15 -6.14 1.91 14.62
CA GLY A 15 -6.67 0.59 14.30
C GLY A 15 -6.89 0.32 12.79
N GLY A 16 -6.46 1.21 11.89
CA GLY A 16 -6.31 0.97 10.45
C GLY A 16 -5.26 -0.10 10.13
N ILE A 17 -5.36 -0.72 8.96
CA ILE A 17 -4.35 -1.71 8.55
C ILE A 17 -2.99 -1.03 8.34
N ALA A 18 -3.00 0.22 7.85
CA ALA A 18 -1.78 1.01 7.66
C ALA A 18 -1.01 1.20 8.98
N LYS A 19 -1.70 1.44 10.11
CA LYS A 19 -1.08 1.53 11.43
C LYS A 19 -0.38 0.23 11.82
N GLY A 20 -1.05 -0.91 11.62
CA GLY A 20 -0.45 -2.20 11.89
C GLY A 20 0.77 -2.52 11.00
N VAL A 21 0.75 -2.10 9.74
CA VAL A 21 1.90 -2.26 8.83
C VAL A 21 3.08 -1.42 9.30
N ILE A 22 2.82 -0.20 9.80
CA ILE A 22 3.85 0.66 10.40
C ILE A 22 4.50 -0.01 11.61
N GLU A 23 3.72 -0.62 12.51
CA GLU A 23 4.25 -1.33 13.68
C GLU A 23 5.15 -2.50 13.28
N ASP A 24 4.75 -3.28 12.27
CA ASP A 24 5.58 -4.38 11.74
C ASP A 24 6.87 -3.83 11.12
N LEU A 25 6.80 -2.75 10.33
CA LEU A 25 7.96 -2.09 9.74
C LEU A 25 8.94 -1.56 10.80
N GLU A 26 8.44 -0.93 11.86
CA GLU A 26 9.26 -0.48 13.00
C GLU A 26 9.96 -1.65 13.68
N SER A 27 9.26 -2.78 13.85
CA SER A 27 9.84 -4.01 14.41
C SER A 27 10.96 -4.59 13.52
N MET A 28 10.89 -4.34 12.21
CA MET A 28 11.93 -4.68 11.23
C MET A 28 13.07 -3.65 11.17
N GLY A 29 12.99 -2.55 11.93
CA GLY A 29 14.02 -1.51 12.00
C GLY A 29 13.83 -0.35 11.02
N ALA A 30 12.67 -0.23 10.38
CA ALA A 30 12.35 0.94 9.55
C ALA A 30 12.12 2.20 10.40
N SER A 31 12.41 3.37 9.82
CA SER A 31 12.05 4.67 10.38
C SER A 31 10.66 5.05 9.88
N CYS A 32 9.68 5.04 10.76
CA CYS A 32 8.29 5.30 10.40
C CYS A 32 7.79 6.62 11.00
N THR A 33 7.02 7.37 10.22
CA THR A 33 6.15 8.44 10.71
C THR A 33 4.72 8.02 10.41
N TRP A 34 3.87 7.96 11.44
CA TRP A 34 2.44 7.73 11.28
C TRP A 34 1.62 8.89 11.82
N MET A 35 0.65 9.35 11.03
CA MET A 35 -0.22 10.47 11.36
C MET A 35 -1.64 9.97 11.59
N ASP A 36 -2.14 10.12 12.82
CA ASP A 36 -3.54 9.84 13.13
C ASP A 36 -4.44 10.93 12.57
N THR A 37 -5.32 10.55 11.65
CA THR A 37 -6.28 11.44 11.02
C THR A 37 -7.66 11.40 11.66
N GLY A 38 -7.83 10.58 12.72
CA GLY A 38 -9.04 10.44 13.50
C GLY A 38 -9.09 11.30 14.75
N GLU A 39 -7.95 11.85 15.18
CA GLU A 39 -7.92 12.75 16.32
C GLU A 39 -8.63 14.08 16.01
N SER A 40 -9.40 14.59 16.98
CA SER A 40 -10.21 15.81 16.87
C SER A 40 -9.39 17.11 16.71
N GLY A 41 -8.10 17.00 16.41
CA GLY A 41 -7.16 18.10 16.17
C GLY A 41 -6.27 17.90 14.94
N PHE A 42 -6.56 16.94 14.05
CA PHE A 42 -5.79 16.77 12.82
C PHE A 42 -5.94 17.98 11.88
N ASP A 43 -4.97 18.89 11.93
CA ASP A 43 -4.89 20.05 11.04
C ASP A 43 -3.93 19.77 9.87
N ARG A 44 -4.53 19.58 8.70
CA ARG A 44 -3.82 19.33 7.44
C ARG A 44 -2.95 20.47 6.99
N THR A 45 -3.23 21.68 7.44
CA THR A 45 -2.51 22.89 7.04
C THR A 45 -1.19 23.06 7.77
N ILE A 46 -0.97 22.28 8.84
CA ILE A 46 0.23 22.36 9.68
C ILE A 46 1.28 21.31 9.27
N ILE A 47 0.89 20.27 8.52
CA ILE A 47 1.82 19.20 8.15
C ILE A 47 2.79 19.71 7.09
N ASP A 48 4.06 19.82 7.46
CA ASP A 48 5.15 20.04 6.51
C ASP A 48 5.47 18.73 5.78
N TRP A 49 4.61 18.39 4.80
CA TRP A 49 4.75 17.19 3.98
C TRP A 49 6.13 17.05 3.35
N ARG A 50 6.75 18.18 3.00
CA ARG A 50 8.07 18.20 2.39
C ARG A 50 9.12 17.68 3.37
N SER A 51 9.13 18.20 4.59
CA SER A 51 10.04 17.73 5.64
C SER A 51 9.80 16.25 5.98
N GLU A 52 8.53 15.86 6.14
CA GLU A 52 8.17 14.49 6.50
C GLU A 52 8.57 13.48 5.42
N LEU A 53 8.31 13.78 4.14
CA LEU A 53 8.58 12.88 3.03
C LEU A 53 10.01 12.96 2.48
N SER A 54 10.81 13.92 2.92
CA SER A 54 12.23 14.03 2.51
C SER A 54 12.98 12.73 2.81
N GLY A 55 13.50 12.08 1.77
CA GLY A 55 14.22 10.81 1.86
C GLY A 55 13.34 9.60 2.23
N ALA A 56 12.01 9.74 2.21
CA ALA A 56 11.10 8.62 2.38
C ALA A 56 11.19 7.67 1.17
N HIS A 57 11.09 6.38 1.44
CA HIS A 57 10.99 5.35 0.40
C HIS A 57 9.53 5.15 0.01
N TRP A 58 8.64 5.21 1.01
CA TRP A 58 7.23 4.91 0.84
C TRP A 58 6.35 5.95 1.53
N LEU A 59 5.29 6.35 0.83
CA LEU A 59 4.06 6.85 1.42
C LEU A 59 3.07 5.69 1.49
N LEU A 60 2.72 5.22 2.69
CA LEU A 60 1.77 4.13 2.90
C LEU A 60 0.37 4.66 3.20
N LEU A 61 -0.60 4.20 2.41
CA LEU A 61 -2.00 4.52 2.52
C LEU A 61 -2.85 3.25 2.60
N GLU A 62 -4.03 3.37 3.19
CA GLU A 62 -5.11 2.37 3.07
C GLU A 62 -6.22 2.93 2.18
N MET A 63 -6.88 2.08 1.39
CA MET A 63 -7.96 2.48 0.48
C MET A 63 -9.03 3.29 1.21
N SER A 64 -9.32 2.93 2.47
CA SER A 64 -10.31 3.65 3.25
C SER A 64 -9.98 5.09 3.61
N SER A 65 -8.75 5.53 3.37
CA SER A 65 -8.36 6.93 3.50
C SER A 65 -8.90 7.80 2.36
N PHE A 66 -9.30 7.20 1.23
CA PHE A 66 -9.80 7.93 0.05
C PHE A 66 -11.32 8.18 0.09
N GLY A 67 -12.10 7.32 0.74
CA GLY A 67 -13.58 7.41 0.73
C GLY A 67 -14.22 8.11 1.94
N LYS A 68 -13.43 8.60 2.89
CA LYS A 68 -13.93 9.28 4.10
C LYS A 68 -14.32 10.74 3.84
N GLU A 69 -14.47 11.52 4.91
CA GLU A 69 -14.71 12.96 4.85
C GLU A 69 -13.79 13.64 3.82
N GLU A 70 -14.32 14.62 3.08
CA GLU A 70 -13.61 15.43 2.06
C GLU A 70 -12.25 15.93 2.57
N SER A 71 -12.28 16.22 3.85
CA SER A 71 -11.16 16.49 4.71
C SER A 71 -10.02 15.47 4.46
N LEU A 72 -10.15 14.19 4.82
CA LEU A 72 -9.06 13.20 4.76
C LEU A 72 -8.59 12.95 3.32
N ALA A 73 -9.52 12.88 2.37
CA ALA A 73 -9.20 12.71 0.96
C ALA A 73 -8.27 13.83 0.45
N SER A 74 -8.46 15.06 0.93
CA SER A 74 -7.58 16.20 0.63
C SER A 74 -6.16 16.04 1.20
N ALA A 75 -6.01 15.56 2.45
CA ALA A 75 -4.68 15.24 3.02
C ALA A 75 -3.95 14.19 2.19
N VAL A 76 -4.66 13.11 1.84
CA VAL A 76 -4.11 12.03 1.02
C VAL A 76 -3.63 12.57 -0.32
N GLY A 77 -4.43 13.39 -0.99
CA GLY A 77 -4.04 14.04 -2.24
C GLY A 77 -2.78 14.89 -2.11
N ALA A 78 -2.67 15.70 -1.06
CA ALA A 78 -1.47 16.50 -0.79
C ALA A 78 -0.24 15.63 -0.53
N ALA A 79 -0.37 14.62 0.34
CA ALA A 79 0.71 13.69 0.67
C ALA A 79 1.23 12.97 -0.58
N MET A 80 0.36 12.50 -1.47
CA MET A 80 0.75 11.85 -2.73
C MET A 80 1.54 12.78 -3.65
N VAL A 81 1.14 14.05 -3.76
CA VAL A 81 1.86 15.05 -4.56
C VAL A 81 3.27 15.28 -4.00
N PHE A 82 3.39 15.47 -2.68
CA PHE A 82 4.70 15.66 -2.06
C PHE A 82 5.56 14.39 -2.11
N ALA A 83 4.96 13.21 -2.00
CA ALA A 83 5.67 11.94 -2.10
C ALA A 83 6.31 11.82 -3.49
N GLU A 84 5.55 12.12 -4.54
CA GLU A 84 6.06 12.14 -5.91
C GLU A 84 7.21 13.16 -6.09
N LEU A 85 7.05 14.38 -5.55
CA LEU A 85 8.07 15.43 -5.63
C LEU A 85 9.38 15.05 -4.91
N GLU A 86 9.29 14.38 -3.76
CA GLU A 86 10.43 13.95 -2.96
C GLU A 86 10.97 12.56 -3.39
N GLY A 87 10.38 11.95 -4.42
CA GLY A 87 10.81 10.67 -5.00
C GLY A 87 10.37 9.42 -4.21
N ALA A 88 9.50 9.59 -3.22
CA ALA A 88 8.88 8.49 -2.48
C ALA A 88 7.79 7.82 -3.34
N LYS A 89 7.69 6.49 -3.27
CA LYS A 89 6.63 5.75 -3.96
C LYS A 89 5.39 5.65 -3.08
N THR A 90 4.21 5.75 -3.67
CA THR A 90 2.97 5.49 -2.92
C THR A 90 2.70 3.98 -2.89
N ALA A 91 2.44 3.46 -1.68
CA ALA A 91 1.98 2.11 -1.40
C ALA A 91 0.53 2.18 -0.90
N LEU A 92 -0.35 1.35 -1.47
CA LEU A 92 -1.76 1.29 -1.08
C LEU A 92 -2.12 -0.13 -0.61
N VAL A 93 -2.73 -0.22 0.57
CA VAL A 93 -3.36 -1.45 1.06
C VAL A 93 -4.86 -1.36 0.79
N VAL A 94 -5.40 -2.33 0.06
CA VAL A 94 -6.86 -2.45 -0.12
C VAL A 94 -7.44 -3.07 1.14
N ASP A 95 -7.96 -2.24 2.02
CA ASP A 95 -8.57 -2.66 3.28
C ASP A 95 -10.07 -2.95 3.13
N GLU A 96 -10.55 -3.86 3.95
CA GLU A 96 -11.91 -4.41 3.85
C GLU A 96 -12.93 -3.70 4.74
N LYS A 97 -12.53 -2.64 5.46
CA LYS A 97 -13.38 -2.01 6.48
C LYS A 97 -14.75 -1.60 5.91
N SER A 98 -15.81 -2.13 6.52
CA SER A 98 -17.19 -2.14 6.02
C SER A 98 -17.96 -0.82 6.14
N MET A 99 -17.45 0.14 6.92
CA MET A 99 -18.14 1.40 7.22
C MET A 99 -18.01 2.48 6.13
N MET A 100 -17.39 2.17 4.98
CA MET A 100 -17.07 3.15 3.95
C MET A 100 -17.76 2.84 2.61
N ASP A 101 -18.18 3.90 1.92
CA ASP A 101 -18.50 3.86 0.49
C ASP A 101 -17.26 3.48 -0.33
N SER A 102 -17.17 2.20 -0.64
CA SER A 102 -15.98 1.61 -1.26
C SER A 102 -15.87 1.94 -2.74
N GLU A 103 -16.99 2.16 -3.42
CA GLU A 103 -17.00 2.59 -4.82
C GLU A 103 -16.44 4.00 -4.93
N LYS A 104 -16.86 4.92 -4.05
CA LYS A 104 -16.32 6.28 -4.00
C LYS A 104 -14.82 6.29 -3.68
N ALA A 105 -14.40 5.50 -2.70
CA ALA A 105 -12.99 5.38 -2.33
C ALA A 105 -12.15 4.85 -3.49
N TRP A 106 -12.62 3.78 -4.12
CA TRP A 106 -11.94 3.15 -5.24
C TRP A 106 -11.90 4.06 -6.46
N GLY A 107 -12.99 4.76 -6.80
CA GLY A 107 -13.00 5.76 -7.87
C GLY A 107 -11.94 6.84 -7.66
N SER A 108 -11.79 7.32 -6.42
CA SER A 108 -10.75 8.29 -6.04
C SER A 108 -9.32 7.72 -6.15
N VAL A 109 -9.14 6.42 -5.88
CA VAL A 109 -7.88 5.71 -6.11
C VAL A 109 -7.59 5.60 -7.61
N VAL A 110 -8.58 5.24 -8.43
CA VAL A 110 -8.45 5.08 -9.88
C VAL A 110 -8.03 6.39 -10.56
N GLU A 111 -8.55 7.53 -10.13
CA GLU A 111 -8.14 8.86 -10.63
C GLU A 111 -6.64 9.14 -10.44
N ARG A 112 -6.00 8.49 -9.45
CA ARG A 112 -4.61 8.71 -9.05
C ARG A 112 -3.74 7.48 -9.16
N ILE A 113 -4.24 6.40 -9.75
CA ILE A 113 -3.60 5.07 -9.72
C ILE A 113 -2.18 5.07 -10.29
N ARG A 114 -1.89 5.99 -11.22
CA ARG A 114 -0.55 6.16 -11.82
C ARG A 114 0.52 6.64 -10.84
N GLN A 115 0.12 7.26 -9.72
CA GLN A 115 1.03 7.67 -8.65
C GLN A 115 1.30 6.53 -7.65
N ILE A 116 0.60 5.40 -7.78
CA ILE A 116 0.70 4.26 -6.89
C ILE A 116 1.71 3.26 -7.45
N GLY A 117 2.81 3.06 -6.72
CA GLY A 117 3.88 2.13 -7.11
C GLY A 117 3.67 0.71 -6.61
N PHE A 118 2.92 0.52 -5.52
CA PHE A 118 2.66 -0.78 -4.92
C PHE A 118 1.22 -0.86 -4.42
N ILE A 119 0.52 -1.95 -4.75
CA ILE A 119 -0.78 -2.29 -4.16
C ILE A 119 -0.69 -3.66 -3.49
N SER A 120 -1.17 -3.77 -2.26
CA SER A 120 -1.39 -5.05 -1.60
C SER A 120 -2.86 -5.25 -1.25
N MET A 121 -3.34 -6.50 -1.34
CA MET A 121 -4.70 -6.86 -0.98
C MET A 121 -4.81 -8.33 -0.56
N SER A 122 -5.87 -8.66 0.17
CA SER A 122 -6.32 -10.03 0.35
C SER A 122 -7.08 -10.52 -0.89
N VAL A 123 -7.39 -11.81 -0.96
CA VAL A 123 -8.34 -12.36 -1.94
C VAL A 123 -9.73 -11.73 -1.86
N ASP A 124 -10.18 -11.32 -0.67
CA ASP A 124 -11.46 -10.64 -0.48
C ASP A 124 -11.40 -9.19 -1.00
N GLY A 125 -10.27 -8.50 -0.77
CA GLY A 125 -9.98 -7.20 -1.38
C GLY A 125 -9.95 -7.29 -2.91
N GLN A 126 -9.33 -8.34 -3.47
CA GLN A 126 -9.33 -8.62 -4.90
C GLN A 126 -10.75 -8.81 -5.45
N ALA A 127 -11.57 -9.62 -4.78
CA ALA A 127 -12.97 -9.85 -5.16
C ALA A 127 -13.77 -8.56 -5.20
N LYS A 128 -13.52 -7.67 -4.23
CA LYS A 128 -14.17 -6.35 -4.16
C LYS A 128 -13.77 -5.46 -5.34
N ILE A 129 -12.49 -5.38 -5.68
CA ILE A 129 -12.03 -4.64 -6.87
C ILE A 129 -12.64 -5.25 -8.15
N ALA A 130 -12.64 -6.58 -8.27
CA ALA A 130 -13.21 -7.27 -9.42
C ALA A 130 -14.69 -6.90 -9.65
N SER A 131 -15.46 -6.84 -8.55
CA SER A 131 -16.87 -6.41 -8.60
C SER A 131 -17.03 -4.96 -9.05
N MET A 132 -16.21 -4.03 -8.55
CA MET A 132 -16.30 -2.60 -8.90
C MET A 132 -15.86 -2.33 -10.36
N GLU A 133 -14.83 -3.03 -10.82
CA GLU A 133 -14.30 -2.92 -12.19
C GLU A 133 -15.04 -3.80 -13.21
N GLN A 134 -15.98 -4.63 -12.75
CA GLN A 134 -16.76 -5.57 -13.58
C GLN A 134 -15.87 -6.52 -14.40
N VAL A 135 -14.83 -7.06 -13.75
CA VAL A 135 -13.89 -8.03 -14.34
C VAL A 135 -13.90 -9.33 -13.53
N SER A 136 -13.27 -10.38 -14.05
CA SER A 136 -13.05 -11.60 -13.27
C SER A 136 -11.98 -11.37 -12.18
N HIS A 137 -12.04 -12.16 -11.11
CA HIS A 137 -11.06 -12.05 -10.01
C HIS A 137 -9.62 -12.20 -10.51
N SER A 138 -9.36 -13.17 -11.39
CA SER A 138 -8.04 -13.44 -11.96
C SER A 138 -7.48 -12.29 -12.82
N GLU A 139 -8.34 -11.40 -13.32
CA GLU A 139 -7.90 -10.27 -14.16
C GLU A 139 -7.47 -9.05 -13.34
N VAL A 140 -7.78 -8.97 -12.04
CA VAL A 140 -7.52 -7.78 -11.22
C VAL A 140 -6.03 -7.42 -11.16
N GLY A 141 -5.16 -8.41 -10.92
CA GLY A 141 -3.72 -8.17 -10.85
C GLY A 141 -3.17 -7.59 -12.16
N GLU A 142 -3.54 -8.19 -13.29
CA GLU A 142 -3.17 -7.71 -14.63
C GLU A 142 -3.78 -6.34 -14.95
N LEU A 143 -5.04 -6.11 -14.59
CA LEU A 143 -5.74 -4.84 -14.76
C LEU A 143 -4.98 -3.70 -14.08
N LEU A 144 -4.64 -3.87 -12.81
CA LEU A 144 -3.93 -2.86 -12.01
C LEU A 144 -2.49 -2.63 -12.52
N ARG A 145 -1.83 -3.69 -13.00
CA ARG A 145 -0.50 -3.59 -13.61
C ARG A 145 -0.50 -2.88 -14.95
N LEU A 146 -1.30 -3.34 -15.89
CA LEU A 146 -1.23 -2.92 -17.29
C LEU A 146 -2.00 -1.64 -17.56
N ARG A 147 -3.20 -1.49 -16.96
CA ARG A 147 -4.01 -0.28 -17.13
C ARG A 147 -3.69 0.77 -16.07
N GLY A 148 -3.48 0.35 -14.83
CA GLY A 148 -3.12 1.23 -13.73
C GLY A 148 -1.65 1.67 -13.73
N LEU A 149 -0.76 0.92 -14.40
CA LEU A 149 0.71 1.11 -14.39
C LEU A 149 1.35 0.96 -13.00
N VAL A 150 0.68 0.32 -12.06
CA VAL A 150 1.16 0.11 -10.68
C VAL A 150 2.35 -0.83 -10.69
N SER A 151 3.55 -0.46 -10.24
CA SER A 151 4.75 -1.28 -10.49
C SER A 151 4.68 -2.73 -9.96
N VAL A 152 4.09 -2.93 -8.79
CA VAL A 152 3.93 -4.24 -8.15
C VAL A 152 2.54 -4.34 -7.52
N VAL A 153 1.85 -5.46 -7.76
CA VAL A 153 0.55 -5.78 -7.14
C VAL A 153 0.69 -7.12 -6.43
N ALA A 154 0.46 -7.17 -5.13
CA ALA A 154 0.56 -8.37 -4.31
C ALA A 154 -0.81 -8.76 -3.75
N ILE A 155 -1.20 -10.01 -3.97
CA ILE A 155 -2.48 -10.58 -3.53
C ILE A 155 -2.16 -11.75 -2.60
N MET A 156 -2.76 -11.75 -1.42
CA MET A 156 -2.56 -12.79 -0.41
C MET A 156 -3.85 -13.54 -0.12
N ASP A 157 -3.77 -14.86 -0.19
CA ASP A 157 -4.74 -15.76 0.42
C ASP A 157 -4.21 -16.19 1.78
N GLU A 158 -4.73 -15.58 2.85
CA GLU A 158 -4.32 -15.88 4.23
C GLU A 158 -4.74 -17.29 4.67
N GLN A 159 -5.79 -17.86 4.06
CA GLN A 159 -6.29 -19.20 4.43
C GLN A 159 -5.42 -20.28 3.84
N SER A 160 -5.09 -20.17 2.54
CA SER A 160 -4.24 -21.15 1.85
C SER A 160 -2.74 -20.84 1.95
N LYS A 161 -2.37 -19.70 2.54
CA LYS A 161 -0.99 -19.19 2.63
C LYS A 161 -0.33 -19.08 1.25
N LEU A 162 -1.11 -18.66 0.26
CA LEU A 162 -0.62 -18.44 -1.10
C LEU A 162 -0.50 -16.94 -1.38
N MET A 163 0.55 -16.59 -2.11
CA MET A 163 0.73 -15.25 -2.65
C MET A 163 0.80 -15.28 -4.16
N GLU A 164 0.25 -14.23 -4.76
CA GLU A 164 0.33 -13.93 -6.18
C GLU A 164 0.84 -12.50 -6.34
N ILE A 165 1.96 -12.35 -7.04
CA ILE A 165 2.64 -11.07 -7.18
C ILE A 165 2.81 -10.76 -8.66
N HIS A 166 2.14 -9.71 -9.10
CA HIS A 166 2.29 -9.20 -10.46
C HIS A 166 3.31 -8.07 -10.47
N HIS A 167 4.27 -8.13 -11.40
CA HIS A 167 5.29 -7.11 -11.56
C HIS A 167 5.73 -7.00 -13.03
N ASN A 168 6.79 -6.23 -13.32
CA ASN A 168 7.21 -5.96 -14.71
C ASN A 168 7.75 -7.20 -15.46
N LEU A 169 8.17 -8.26 -14.77
CA LEU A 169 8.77 -9.44 -15.41
C LEU A 169 7.77 -10.61 -15.55
N GLY A 170 6.55 -10.46 -15.03
CA GLY A 170 5.52 -11.48 -15.04
C GLY A 170 4.78 -11.56 -13.71
N THR A 171 4.27 -12.75 -13.44
CA THR A 171 3.53 -13.09 -12.22
C THR A 171 4.27 -14.20 -11.49
N GLU A 172 4.52 -13.98 -10.21
CA GLU A 172 5.12 -14.96 -9.30
C GLU A 172 4.05 -15.48 -8.36
N THR A 173 3.99 -16.80 -8.19
CA THR A 173 3.11 -17.46 -7.23
C THR A 173 3.90 -18.39 -6.33
N GLY A 174 3.45 -18.52 -5.08
CA GLY A 174 4.10 -19.42 -4.13
C GLY A 174 3.43 -19.46 -2.77
N SER A 175 3.76 -20.50 -2.01
CA SER A 175 3.39 -20.58 -0.60
C SER A 175 4.32 -19.71 0.24
N THR A 176 3.76 -19.00 1.21
CA THR A 176 4.47 -18.09 2.10
C THR A 176 4.38 -18.55 3.55
N THR A 177 5.38 -18.18 4.36
CA THR A 177 5.29 -18.31 5.83
C THR A 177 4.74 -17.06 6.50
N ILE A 178 4.50 -16.00 5.72
CA ILE A 178 3.94 -14.75 6.24
C ILE A 178 2.47 -14.97 6.63
N GLU A 179 2.10 -14.50 7.82
CA GLU A 179 0.83 -14.87 8.42
C GLU A 179 -0.38 -14.12 7.85
N ASN A 180 -0.23 -12.84 7.54
CA ASN A 180 -1.34 -11.96 7.15
C ASN A 180 -0.90 -10.84 6.20
N LEU A 181 -1.87 -10.19 5.57
CA LEU A 181 -1.71 -9.10 4.61
C LEU A 181 -0.87 -7.94 5.16
N LYS A 182 -1.05 -7.62 6.45
CA LYS A 182 -0.29 -6.58 7.15
C LYS A 182 1.21 -6.92 7.16
N SER A 183 1.55 -8.12 7.62
CA SER A 183 2.94 -8.60 7.70
C SER A 183 3.56 -8.73 6.31
N MET A 184 2.78 -9.15 5.30
CA MET A 184 3.23 -9.20 3.90
C MET A 184 3.57 -7.81 3.39
N THR A 185 2.67 -6.86 3.60
CA THR A 185 2.86 -5.47 3.16
C THR A 185 4.13 -4.91 3.80
N ALA A 186 4.33 -5.08 5.11
CA ALA A 186 5.53 -4.63 5.80
C ALA A 186 6.81 -5.28 5.23
N SER A 187 6.81 -6.61 5.04
CA SER A 187 7.93 -7.35 4.45
C SER A 187 8.30 -6.81 3.06
N MET A 188 7.30 -6.64 2.20
CA MET A 188 7.53 -6.14 0.85
C MET A 188 8.05 -4.69 0.84
N LEU A 189 7.48 -3.80 1.68
CA LEU A 189 7.95 -2.41 1.75
C LEU A 189 9.38 -2.31 2.31
N ALA A 190 9.77 -3.20 3.22
CA ALA A 190 11.11 -3.23 3.78
C ALA A 190 12.16 -3.70 2.74
N GLU A 191 11.82 -4.68 1.90
CA GLU A 191 12.79 -5.35 1.05
C GLU A 191 12.82 -4.84 -0.41
N LEU A 192 11.67 -4.48 -0.99
CA LEU A 192 11.55 -4.08 -2.40
C LEU A 192 12.52 -2.98 -2.84
N PRO A 193 12.76 -1.90 -2.05
CA PRO A 193 13.71 -0.86 -2.46
C PRO A 193 15.14 -1.38 -2.68
N SER A 194 15.52 -2.44 -1.97
CA SER A 194 16.84 -3.06 -2.06
C SER A 194 16.91 -4.21 -3.07
N SER A 195 15.77 -4.79 -3.44
CA SER A 195 15.67 -6.01 -4.26
C SER A 195 15.86 -5.78 -5.77
N LYS A 196 16.08 -4.51 -6.17
CA LYS A 196 16.14 -4.02 -7.56
C LYS A 196 14.92 -4.42 -8.41
N TYR A 197 13.82 -4.84 -7.78
CA TYR A 197 12.62 -5.33 -8.46
C TYR A 197 12.90 -6.51 -9.43
N SER A 198 13.92 -7.32 -9.12
CA SER A 198 14.18 -8.59 -9.81
C SER A 198 13.14 -9.65 -9.42
N SER A 199 12.91 -10.68 -10.25
CA SER A 199 11.97 -11.76 -9.89
C SER A 199 12.36 -12.42 -8.56
N GLU A 200 13.64 -12.79 -8.38
CA GLU A 200 14.13 -13.37 -7.12
C GLU A 200 13.95 -12.41 -5.94
N GLY A 201 14.24 -11.12 -6.16
CA GLY A 201 14.04 -10.09 -5.16
C GLY A 201 12.58 -9.93 -4.73
N VAL A 202 11.65 -9.90 -5.69
CA VAL A 202 10.21 -9.81 -5.44
C VAL A 202 9.71 -11.03 -4.67
N ARG A 203 10.17 -12.23 -5.05
CA ARG A 203 9.84 -13.49 -4.36
C ARG A 203 10.33 -13.47 -2.91
N SER A 204 11.60 -13.15 -2.70
CA SER A 204 12.19 -13.01 -1.36
C SER A 204 11.42 -12.02 -0.49
N SER A 205 11.07 -10.85 -1.04
CA SER A 205 10.31 -9.81 -0.33
C SER A 205 8.93 -10.26 0.14
N ALA A 206 8.34 -11.23 -0.55
CA ALA A 206 7.05 -11.83 -0.21
C ALA A 206 7.18 -13.15 0.57
N GLY A 207 8.40 -13.61 0.85
CA GLY A 207 8.64 -14.88 1.55
C GLY A 207 8.21 -16.11 0.75
N ILE A 208 8.33 -16.07 -0.59
CA ILE A 208 8.02 -17.19 -1.51
C ILE A 208 9.23 -17.64 -2.35
#